data_AF-E3GYV5-F1
#
_entry.id   AF-E3GYV5-F1
#
_cell.length_a   1.000
_cell.length_b   1.000
_cell.length_c   1.000
_cell.angle_alpha   90.00
_cell.angle_beta   90.00
_cell.angle_gamma   90.00
#
_symmetry.space_group_name_H-M   'P 1'
#
loop_
_entity.id
_entity.type
_entity.pdbx_description
1 polymer ?
#
loop_
_entity_poly.entity_id
_entity_poly.type
_entity_poly.pdbx_seq_one_letter_code
_entity_poly.pdbx_strand_id
1 'polypeptide(L)'
;MRASELLGKKVIDKDANEVGKIADIEIDTSTGTIDYLIVSKAGLSFKPKTFPVKIEDVNTIGDYVILGVKPKELEVEEKEEAKKVTLEKTE
;
A
#
# COMPACT_ATOMS: atom_id res chain seq x y z
N MET A 1 4.88 -4.72 17.73
CA MET A 1 3.82 -3.79 17.28
C MET A 1 2.56 -4.60 17.02
N ARG A 2 1.38 -4.07 17.34
CA ARG A 2 0.09 -4.73 17.04
C ARG A 2 -0.42 -4.27 15.68
N ALA A 3 -1.10 -5.13 14.93
CA ALA A 3 -1.71 -4.75 13.65
C ALA A 3 -2.71 -3.58 13.82
N SER A 4 -3.45 -3.55 14.93
CA SER A 4 -4.35 -2.45 15.28
C SER A 4 -3.64 -1.09 15.42
N GLU A 5 -2.34 -1.08 15.73
CA GLU A 5 -1.56 0.14 15.85
C GLU A 5 -1.10 0.65 14.48
N LEU A 6 -1.04 -0.21 13.45
CA LEU A 6 -0.65 0.16 12.09
C LEU A 6 -1.75 0.94 11.37
N LEU A 7 -3.01 0.55 11.59
CA LEU A 7 -4.17 1.19 10.94
C LEU A 7 -4.21 2.68 11.28
N GLY A 8 -4.35 3.52 10.25
CA GLY A 8 -4.38 4.97 10.37
C GLY A 8 -3.02 5.65 10.52
N LYS A 9 -1.90 4.91 10.63
CA LYS A 9 -0.55 5.52 10.65
C LYS A 9 -0.27 6.26 9.35
N LYS A 10 0.47 7.37 9.47
CA LYS A 10 0.87 8.17 8.31
C LYS A 10 2.00 7.47 7.56
N VAL A 11 1.84 7.38 6.25
CA VAL A 11 2.82 6.83 5.31
C VAL A 11 3.54 8.00 4.63
N ILE A 12 4.86 7.96 4.63
CA ILE A 12 5.72 8.94 3.98
C ILE A 12 6.72 8.25 3.05
N ASP A 13 7.17 8.97 2.03
CA ASP A 13 8.29 8.50 1.21
C ASP A 13 9.65 8.85 1.85
N LYS A 14 10.73 8.35 1.24
CA LYS A 14 12.11 8.66 1.63
C LYS A 14 12.48 10.15 1.61
N ASP A 15 11.72 10.97 0.89
CA ASP A 15 11.90 12.41 0.76
C ASP A 15 10.98 13.18 1.75
N ALA A 16 10.38 12.47 2.72
CA ALA A 16 9.47 12.95 3.75
C ALA A 16 8.14 13.54 3.23
N ASN A 17 7.75 13.22 2.00
CA ASN A 17 6.44 13.62 1.48
C ASN A 17 5.34 12.70 1.99
N GLU A 18 4.19 13.28 2.32
CA GLU A 18 3.01 12.50 2.72
C GLU A 18 2.43 11.73 1.53
N VAL A 19 2.38 10.41 1.68
CA VAL A 19 1.83 9.48 0.70
C VAL A 19 0.36 9.22 0.99
N GLY A 20 0.03 8.99 2.28
CA GLY A 20 -1.32 8.66 2.72
C GLY A 20 -1.34 8.09 4.13
N LYS A 21 -2.33 7.24 4.41
CA LYS A 21 -2.46 6.50 5.67
C LYS A 21 -2.77 5.03 5.43
N ILE A 22 -2.28 4.17 6.31
CA ILE A 22 -2.63 2.74 6.28
C ILE A 22 -4.14 2.58 6.49
N ALA A 23 -4.82 1.98 5.53
CA ALA A 23 -6.25 1.68 5.59
C ALA A 23 -6.51 0.22 5.95
N ASP A 24 -5.66 -0.69 5.45
CA ASP A 24 -5.81 -2.12 5.67
C ASP A 24 -4.47 -2.87 5.49
N ILE A 25 -4.46 -4.18 5.77
CA ILE A 25 -3.30 -5.06 5.67
C ILE A 25 -3.74 -6.37 4.99
N GLU A 26 -3.07 -6.75 3.91
CA GLU A 26 -3.26 -8.06 3.28
C GLU A 26 -2.23 -9.06 3.82
N ILE A 27 -2.72 -10.25 4.15
CA ILE A 27 -1.92 -11.32 4.73
C ILE A 27 -2.01 -12.58 3.87
N ASP A 28 -0.89 -13.28 3.71
CA ASP A 28 -0.89 -14.64 3.22
C ASP A 28 -1.41 -15.55 4.34
N THR A 29 -2.61 -16.10 4.14
CA THR A 29 -3.24 -16.99 5.13
C THR A 29 -2.53 -18.34 5.29
N SER A 30 -1.67 -18.72 4.35
CA SER A 30 -0.91 -19.98 4.37
C SER A 30 0.33 -19.87 5.26
N THR A 31 1.03 -18.74 5.17
CA THR A 31 2.29 -18.49 5.89
C THR A 31 2.11 -17.59 7.12
N GLY A 32 1.01 -16.85 7.20
CA GLY A 32 0.73 -15.87 8.24
C GLY A 32 1.55 -14.59 8.12
N THR A 33 2.16 -14.31 6.97
CA THR A 33 2.95 -13.11 6.73
C THR A 33 2.11 -11.99 6.12
N ILE A 34 2.59 -10.75 6.26
CA ILE A 34 1.99 -9.58 5.61
C ILE A 34 2.62 -9.48 4.22
N ASP A 35 1.80 -9.48 3.17
CA ASP A 35 2.28 -9.28 1.80
C ASP A 35 2.19 -7.81 1.41
N TYR A 36 1.06 -7.16 1.72
CA TYR A 36 0.78 -5.79 1.33
C TYR A 36 0.20 -4.94 2.46
N LEU A 37 0.56 -3.67 2.45
CA LEU A 37 -0.13 -2.61 3.18
C LEU A 37 -1.03 -1.85 2.22
N ILE A 38 -2.30 -1.68 2.56
CA ILE A 38 -3.23 -0.89 1.77
C ILE A 38 -3.14 0.56 2.22
N VAL A 39 -2.67 1.44 1.35
CA VAL A 39 -2.51 2.87 1.64
C VAL A 39 -3.66 3.65 1.04
N SER A 40 -4.35 4.42 1.86
CA SER A 40 -5.37 5.37 1.43
C SER A 40 -4.80 6.77 1.27
N LYS A 41 -5.11 7.39 0.14
CA LYS A 41 -4.84 8.81 -0.12
C LYS A 41 -6.16 9.57 -0.08
N ALA A 42 -6.26 10.49 0.88
CA ALA A 42 -7.38 11.41 0.95
C ALA A 42 -7.30 12.39 -0.23
N GLY A 43 -8.26 12.28 -1.15
CA GLY A 43 -8.44 13.22 -2.26
C GLY A 43 -9.63 14.14 -2.02
N LEU A 44 -9.87 15.07 -2.94
CA LEU A 44 -11.06 15.95 -2.94
C LEU A 44 -12.38 15.20 -3.23
N SER A 45 -12.31 13.95 -3.68
CA SER A 45 -13.47 13.15 -4.04
C SER A 45 -14.05 12.42 -2.82
N PHE A 46 -15.36 12.21 -2.79
CA PHE A 46 -16.07 11.51 -1.71
C PHE A 46 -15.65 10.04 -1.48
N LYS A 47 -14.84 9.45 -2.37
CA LYS A 47 -14.23 8.13 -2.19
C LYS A 47 -12.72 8.26 -2.06
N PRO A 48 -12.11 7.77 -0.96
CA PRO A 48 -10.65 7.68 -0.85
C PRO A 48 -10.14 6.70 -1.90
N LYS A 49 -9.01 7.03 -2.53
CA LYS A 49 -8.29 6.09 -3.39
C LYS A 49 -7.36 5.27 -2.52
N THR A 50 -7.38 3.96 -2.68
CA THR A 50 -6.46 3.03 -2.04
C THR A 50 -5.56 2.39 -3.07
N PHE A 51 -4.34 2.05 -2.68
CA PHE A 51 -3.40 1.29 -3.49
C PHE A 51 -2.58 0.35 -2.58
N PRO A 52 -2.19 -0.83 -3.06
CA PRO A 52 -1.38 -1.76 -2.30
C PRO A 52 0.10 -1.35 -2.33
N VAL A 53 0.82 -1.67 -1.26
CA VAL A 53 2.27 -1.47 -1.14
C VAL A 53 2.89 -2.74 -0.61
N LYS A 54 3.82 -3.34 -1.34
CA LYS A 54 4.51 -4.56 -0.89
C LYS A 54 5.26 -4.28 0.40
N ILE A 55 5.26 -5.24 1.32
CA ILE A 55 6.00 -5.10 2.58
C ILE A 55 7.51 -4.92 2.33
N GLU A 56 8.01 -5.44 1.21
CA GLU A 56 9.41 -5.32 0.75
C GLU A 56 9.81 -3.87 0.43
N ASP A 57 8.85 -3.05 0.01
CA ASP A 57 9.07 -1.64 -0.30
C ASP A 57 8.98 -0.73 0.95
N VAL A 58 8.77 -1.31 2.14
CA VAL A 58 8.69 -0.60 3.42
C VAL A 58 10.03 -0.67 4.13
N ASN A 59 10.68 0.47 4.29
CA ASN A 59 11.98 0.56 4.96
C ASN A 59 11.86 0.51 6.49
N THR A 60 10.85 1.17 7.06
CA THR A 60 10.73 1.32 8.51
C THR A 60 9.28 1.49 8.93
N ILE A 61 8.95 0.89 10.08
CA ILE A 61 7.65 0.99 10.73
C ILE A 61 7.87 1.46 12.17
N GLY A 62 7.34 2.65 12.49
CA GLY A 62 7.38 3.23 13.83
C GLY A 62 6.20 4.19 14.05
N ASP A 63 6.49 5.44 14.37
CA ASP A 63 5.47 6.51 14.39
C ASP A 63 4.93 6.79 12.98
N TYR A 64 5.81 6.67 11.99
CA TYR A 64 5.51 6.72 10.55
C TYR A 64 5.82 5.37 9.90
N VAL A 65 5.20 5.12 8.75
CA VAL A 65 5.59 4.07 7.81
C VAL A 65 6.37 4.74 6.68
N ILE A 66 7.63 4.34 6.48
CA ILE A 66 8.53 4.98 5.51
C ILE A 66 8.72 4.03 4.33
N LEU A 67 8.37 4.50 3.13
CA LEU A 67 8.57 3.76 1.89
C LEU A 67 9.99 3.97 1.34
N GLY A 68 10.60 2.89 0.85
CA GLY A 68 11.87 2.94 0.11
C GLY A 68 11.74 3.45 -1.32
N VAL A 69 10.52 3.44 -1.87
CA VAL A 69 10.19 3.81 -3.25
C VAL A 69 9.28 5.03 -3.31
N LYS A 70 9.17 5.65 -4.48
CA LYS A 70 8.25 6.79 -4.65
C LYS A 70 6.85 6.29 -4.97
N PRO A 71 5.78 6.89 -4.39
CA PRO A 71 4.41 6.44 -4.62
C PRO A 71 3.94 6.51 -6.08
N LYS A 72 4.58 7.35 -6.89
CA LYS A 72 4.28 7.47 -8.32
C LYS A 72 4.71 6.23 -9.12
N GLU A 73 5.61 5.41 -8.58
CA GLU A 73 6.04 4.14 -9.17
C GLU A 73 5.01 3.03 -8.86
N LEU A 74 4.44 3.06 -7.65
CA LEU A 74 3.43 2.10 -7.18
C LEU A 74 2.07 2.20 -7.90
N GLU A 75 1.61 3.43 -8.22
CA GLU A 75 0.37 3.64 -8.99
C GLU A 75 0.45 3.11 -10.45
N VAL A 76 1.66 2.83 -10.95
CA VAL A 76 1.89 2.32 -12.31
C VAL A 76 1.80 0.79 -12.32
N GLU A 77 2.33 0.13 -11.29
CA GLU A 77 2.25 -1.34 -11.14
C GLU A 77 0.81 -1.83 -11.00
N GLU A 78 -0.03 -1.13 -10.21
CA GLU A 78 -1.44 -1.50 -10.03
C GLU A 78 -2.23 -1.47 -11.36
N LYS A 79 -1.86 -0.58 -12.29
CA LYS A 79 -2.48 -0.49 -13.62
C LYS A 79 -2.01 -1.59 -14.58
N GLU A 80 -0.78 -2.06 -14.44
CA GLU A 80 -0.25 -3.18 -15.24
C GLU A 80 -0.76 -4.53 -14.74
N GLU A 81 -0.83 -4.75 -13.43
CA GLU A 81 -1.38 -5.97 -12.83
C GLU A 81 -2.90 -6.09 -13.10
N ALA A 82 -3.67 -5.01 -12.96
CA ALA A 82 -5.08 -5.01 -13.33
C ALA A 82 -5.32 -5.32 -14.83
N LYS A 83 -4.38 -4.93 -15.70
CA LYS A 83 -4.43 -5.25 -17.13
C LYS A 83 -4.16 -6.74 -17.40
N LYS A 84 -3.21 -7.37 -16.70
CA LYS A 84 -2.88 -8.79 -16.87
C LYS A 84 -4.02 -9.70 -16.40
N VAL A 85 -4.58 -9.43 -15.21
CA VAL A 85 -5.68 -10.24 -14.64
C VAL A 85 -6.94 -10.22 -15.52
N THR A 86 -7.18 -9.16 -16.30
CA THR A 86 -8.34 -9.07 -17.21
C THR A 86 -8.13 -9.87 -18.50
N LEU A 87 -6.89 -10.08 -18.94
CA LEU A 87 -6.58 -10.82 -20.18
C LEU A 87 -6.61 -12.34 -19.99
N GLU A 88 -6.21 -12.85 -18.82
CA GLU A 88 -6.17 -14.31 -18.54
C GLU A 88 -7.55 -14.93 -18.24
N LYS A 89 -8.62 -14.13 -18.13
CA LYS A 89 -9.98 -14.63 -17.84
C LYS A 89 -10.86 -14.84 -19.07
N THR A 90 -10.27 -14.78 -20.26
CA THR A 90 -10.98 -14.91 -21.55
C THR A 90 -10.35 -16.01 -22.42
N GLU A 91 -10.15 -17.20 -21.87
CA GLU A 91 -9.84 -18.43 -22.64
C GLU A 91 -10.65 -19.62 -22.10
#